data_AF-A0A6G0GJ97-F1
#
_entry.id   AF-A0A6G0GJ97-F1
#
_cell.length_a   1.000
_cell.length_b   1.000
_cell.length_c   1.000
_cell.angle_alpha   90.00
_cell.angle_beta   90.00
_cell.angle_gamma   90.00
#
_symmetry.space_group_name_H-M   'P 1'
#
loop_
_entity.id
_entity.type
_entity.pdbx_description
1 polymer ?
#
loop_
_entity_poly.entity_id
_entity_poly.type
_entity_poly.pdbx_seq_one_letter_code
_entity_poly.pdbx_strand_id
1 'polypeptide(L)'
;MVANITTGKDVYGALAYNQEKVDRGDGKVLLTHIVREPADGRFNVAATAEDLLRWMPSHYRTEKPVVHVSLNPAPEDRLDDGQLAEIAGAYMERMGWGGQPYIVFKHTDIGREHIHIVSVQVAQDGRKINDSRRNERSVAVTEELEREYGLHPAKGRRREKGQGIVPADYTRGDLKRQVAAVIKPAVATYRFQTLGEFRALLSLYNIGIEEVRGERNGTPYRGLLYTLLDENGDKAVAAPLKSSLFGKEVGYDGLERHMERSAERFGKDDTRRQIRGRVDKALRGEPTEEELRERLRGARVDLYIRRNENGRIVGVTFIDHETRTVVNGSRLGKAYSANAFELRFGGKRNPGENTRDLSPKQAPAGRDGQRKRNTSRRRKV
;
A
#
# COMPACT_ATOMS: atom_id res chain seq x y z
N MET A 1 -13.56 5.95 -15.96
CA MET A 1 -13.08 7.05 -15.09
C MET A 1 -13.54 6.92 -13.64
N VAL A 2 -12.64 7.08 -12.66
CA VAL A 2 -12.95 7.08 -11.21
C VAL A 2 -12.77 8.47 -10.62
N ALA A 3 -13.76 8.97 -9.90
CA ALA A 3 -13.69 10.20 -9.12
C ALA A 3 -13.44 9.93 -7.63
N ASN A 4 -12.59 10.73 -7.00
CA ASN A 4 -12.45 10.77 -5.54
C ASN A 4 -12.61 12.21 -5.04
N ILE A 5 -13.47 12.41 -4.04
CA ILE A 5 -13.78 13.74 -3.49
C ILE A 5 -13.32 13.79 -2.04
N THR A 6 -12.46 14.74 -1.74
CA THR A 6 -12.01 15.06 -0.38
C THR A 6 -12.40 16.47 0.00
N THR A 7 -12.63 16.71 1.29
CA THR A 7 -13.02 18.02 1.80
C THR A 7 -12.16 18.40 3.00
N GLY A 8 -11.74 19.65 3.09
CA GLY A 8 -10.78 20.11 4.09
C GLY A 8 -10.98 21.56 4.53
N LYS A 9 -10.10 22.00 5.43
CA LYS A 9 -10.02 23.38 5.95
C LYS A 9 -8.99 24.22 5.19
N ASP A 10 -7.98 23.58 4.62
CA ASP A 10 -6.77 24.22 4.13
C ASP A 10 -6.72 24.21 2.60
N VAL A 11 -7.03 25.36 2.01
CA VAL A 11 -6.96 25.56 0.55
C VAL A 11 -5.52 25.68 0.10
N TYR A 12 -4.66 26.30 0.92
CA TYR A 12 -3.26 26.52 0.60
C TYR A 12 -2.54 25.18 0.51
N GLY A 13 -2.72 24.30 1.50
CA GLY A 13 -2.13 22.96 1.48
C GLY A 13 -2.60 22.12 0.29
N ALA A 14 -3.87 22.24 -0.11
CA ALA A 14 -4.38 21.56 -1.31
C ALA A 14 -3.71 22.10 -2.59
N LEU A 15 -3.59 23.42 -2.73
CA LEU A 15 -2.92 24.04 -3.89
C LEU A 15 -1.42 23.74 -3.90
N ALA A 16 -0.73 23.89 -2.78
CA ALA A 16 0.71 23.64 -2.66
C ALA A 16 1.08 22.21 -3.07
N TYR A 17 0.30 21.22 -2.64
CA TYR A 17 0.51 19.83 -3.03
C TYR A 17 0.43 19.59 -4.54
N ASN A 18 -0.55 20.21 -5.21
CA ASN A 18 -0.72 20.06 -6.65
C ASN A 18 0.33 20.88 -7.42
N GLN A 19 0.61 22.11 -6.98
CA GLN A 19 1.61 22.98 -7.60
C GLN A 19 3.02 22.39 -7.50
N GLU A 20 3.37 21.73 -6.38
CA GLU A 20 4.67 21.07 -6.23
C GLU A 20 4.92 20.02 -7.33
N LYS A 21 3.89 19.33 -7.80
CA LYS A 21 4.03 18.38 -8.92
C LYS A 21 4.25 19.09 -10.26
N VAL A 22 3.60 20.23 -10.46
CA VAL A 22 3.84 21.08 -11.63
C VAL A 22 5.27 21.58 -11.63
N ASP A 23 5.76 22.08 -10.49
CA ASP A 23 7.10 22.64 -10.35
C ASP A 23 8.20 21.59 -10.56
N ARG A 24 7.91 20.33 -10.27
CA ARG A 24 8.81 19.18 -10.53
C ARG A 24 8.77 18.68 -11.98
N GLY A 25 7.90 19.22 -12.83
CA GLY A 25 7.71 18.77 -14.22
C GLY A 25 6.80 17.55 -14.37
N ASP A 26 6.17 17.09 -13.29
CA ASP A 26 5.24 15.95 -13.28
C ASP A 26 3.77 16.37 -13.47
N GLY A 27 3.53 17.59 -13.96
CA GLY A 27 2.19 18.12 -14.17
C GLY A 27 2.15 19.51 -14.78
N LYS A 28 0.93 20.01 -14.99
CA LYS A 28 0.64 21.39 -15.43
C LYS A 28 -0.77 21.83 -15.04
N VAL A 29 -1.01 23.14 -15.03
CA VAL A 29 -2.36 23.69 -14.92
C VAL A 29 -3.03 23.61 -16.30
N LEU A 30 -4.24 23.07 -16.35
CA LEU A 30 -5.03 22.92 -17.58
C LEU A 30 -6.05 24.04 -17.78
N LEU A 31 -6.70 24.44 -16.69
CA LEU A 31 -7.85 25.33 -16.72
C LEU A 31 -7.96 26.06 -15.38
N THR A 32 -8.34 27.32 -15.45
CA THR A 32 -8.93 28.04 -14.31
C THR A 32 -10.36 28.45 -14.61
N HIS A 33 -11.16 28.59 -13.56
CA HIS A 33 -12.50 29.14 -13.64
C HIS A 33 -12.71 30.10 -12.49
N ILE A 34 -13.02 31.37 -12.78
CA ILE A 34 -13.17 32.45 -11.79
C ILE A 34 -11.94 32.58 -10.85
N VAL A 35 -10.77 32.23 -11.37
CA VAL A 35 -9.46 32.42 -10.73
C VAL A 35 -8.58 33.18 -11.71
N ARG A 36 -7.70 34.06 -11.23
CA ARG A 36 -6.86 34.87 -12.11
C ARG A 36 -5.74 34.02 -12.71
N GLU A 37 -5.59 34.11 -14.02
CA GLU A 37 -4.45 33.50 -14.72
C GLU A 37 -3.28 34.49 -14.79
N PRO A 38 -2.09 34.10 -14.32
CA PRO A 38 -0.89 34.94 -14.43
C PRO A 38 -0.42 35.00 -15.89
N ALA A 39 0.05 36.17 -16.32
CA ALA A 39 0.45 36.41 -17.71
C ALA A 39 1.62 35.54 -18.19
N ASP A 40 2.49 35.10 -17.27
CA ASP A 40 3.62 34.22 -17.55
C ASP A 40 3.28 32.71 -17.38
N GLY A 41 2.02 32.40 -17.05
CA GLY A 41 1.54 31.04 -16.80
C GLY A 41 2.06 30.42 -15.50
N ARG A 42 2.80 31.17 -14.66
CA ARG A 42 3.38 30.66 -13.40
C ARG A 42 2.49 31.00 -12.22
N PHE A 43 1.73 30.00 -11.77
CA PHE A 43 0.82 30.16 -10.64
C PHE A 43 1.57 30.28 -9.32
N ASN A 44 1.18 31.29 -8.53
CA ASN A 44 1.64 31.45 -7.16
C ASN A 44 0.59 30.90 -6.19
N VAL A 45 0.96 29.91 -5.39
CA VAL A 45 0.05 29.22 -4.47
C VAL A 45 -0.70 30.19 -3.53
N ALA A 46 0.00 31.19 -2.97
CA ALA A 46 -0.61 32.15 -2.05
C ALA A 46 -1.64 33.04 -2.76
N ALA A 47 -1.30 33.55 -3.94
CA ALA A 47 -2.20 34.38 -4.74
C ALA A 47 -3.44 33.59 -5.21
N THR A 48 -3.25 32.36 -5.68
CA THR A 48 -4.36 31.48 -6.09
C THR A 48 -5.24 31.11 -4.91
N ALA A 49 -4.66 30.84 -3.74
CA ALA A 49 -5.42 30.60 -2.50
C ALA A 49 -6.26 31.83 -2.13
N GLU A 50 -5.69 33.02 -2.26
CA GLU A 50 -6.38 34.27 -1.98
C GLU A 50 -7.58 34.47 -2.91
N ASP A 51 -7.42 34.21 -4.22
CA ASP A 51 -8.52 34.30 -5.19
C ASP A 51 -9.68 33.35 -4.84
N LEU A 52 -9.39 32.10 -4.47
CA LEU A 52 -10.41 31.13 -4.02
C LEU A 52 -11.10 31.58 -2.73
N LEU A 53 -10.34 32.11 -1.76
CA LEU A 53 -10.88 32.52 -0.46
C LEU A 53 -11.71 33.80 -0.55
N ARG A 54 -11.35 34.75 -1.42
CA ARG A 54 -12.11 36.00 -1.63
C ARG A 54 -13.52 35.75 -2.16
N TRP A 55 -13.76 34.60 -2.79
CA TRP A 55 -15.10 34.21 -3.21
C TRP A 55 -16.03 33.84 -2.05
N MET A 56 -15.45 33.41 -0.92
CA MET A 56 -16.23 33.00 0.23
C MET A 56 -16.66 34.21 1.07
N PRO A 57 -17.91 34.24 1.56
CA PRO A 57 -18.34 35.27 2.49
C PRO A 57 -17.63 35.13 3.84
N SER A 58 -17.60 36.21 4.62
CA SER A 58 -16.99 36.23 5.97
C SER A 58 -17.64 35.28 6.97
N HIS A 59 -18.89 34.89 6.73
CA HIS A 59 -19.65 33.95 7.56
C HIS A 59 -20.23 32.82 6.70
N TYR A 60 -19.87 31.58 7.05
CA TYR A 60 -20.36 30.39 6.36
C TYR A 60 -20.56 29.22 7.33
N ARG A 61 -21.46 28.31 6.99
CA ARG A 61 -21.95 27.24 7.88
C ARG A 61 -21.28 25.89 7.63
N THR A 62 -19.96 25.87 7.49
CA THR A 62 -19.21 24.61 7.37
C THR A 62 -17.80 24.70 7.93
N GLU A 63 -17.37 23.64 8.61
CA GLU A 63 -15.97 23.51 9.03
C GLU A 63 -15.03 23.09 7.89
N LYS A 64 -15.54 22.67 6.73
CA LYS A 64 -14.69 22.15 5.64
C LYS A 64 -15.03 22.84 4.32
N PRO A 65 -14.66 24.12 4.15
CA PRO A 65 -15.06 24.90 2.99
C PRO A 65 -14.33 24.52 1.70
N VAL A 66 -13.25 23.75 1.78
CA VAL A 66 -12.45 23.35 0.61
C VAL A 66 -12.92 22.01 0.10
N VAL A 67 -12.99 21.88 -1.23
CA VAL A 67 -13.20 20.61 -1.93
C VAL A 67 -12.05 20.36 -2.89
N HIS A 68 -11.55 19.12 -2.88
CA HIS A 68 -10.52 18.66 -3.78
C HIS A 68 -11.00 17.35 -4.41
N VAL A 69 -11.12 17.37 -5.74
CA VAL A 69 -11.57 16.24 -6.55
C VAL A 69 -10.37 15.71 -7.33
N SER A 70 -10.20 14.40 -7.41
CA SER A 70 -9.37 13.79 -8.46
C SER A 70 -10.23 12.98 -9.42
N LEU A 71 -10.07 13.23 -10.72
CA LEU A 71 -10.68 12.45 -11.79
C LEU A 71 -9.61 11.62 -12.47
N ASN A 72 -9.84 10.32 -12.53
CA ASN A 72 -8.85 9.34 -12.96
C ASN A 72 -9.43 8.55 -14.13
N PRO A 73 -9.18 8.97 -15.38
CA PRO A 73 -9.44 8.15 -16.56
C PRO A 73 -8.74 6.79 -16.46
N ALA A 74 -9.20 5.82 -17.25
CA ALA A 74 -8.51 4.56 -17.34
C ALA A 74 -7.14 4.75 -18.02
N PRO A 75 -6.12 3.93 -17.71
CA PRO A 75 -4.81 4.02 -18.38
C PRO A 75 -4.87 3.92 -19.91
N GLU A 76 -5.92 3.27 -20.43
CA GLU A 76 -6.17 3.10 -21.86
C GLU A 76 -6.85 4.32 -22.51
N ASP A 77 -7.50 5.18 -21.71
CA ASP A 77 -8.12 6.41 -22.20
C ASP A 77 -7.02 7.41 -22.56
N ARG A 78 -6.97 7.82 -23.83
CA ARG A 78 -6.06 8.88 -24.30
C ARG A 78 -6.85 10.15 -24.51
N LEU A 79 -6.72 11.07 -23.58
CA LEU A 79 -7.39 12.38 -23.61
C LEU A 79 -6.34 13.46 -23.80
N ASP A 80 -6.61 14.39 -24.71
CA ASP A 80 -5.80 15.60 -24.78
C ASP A 80 -6.13 16.56 -23.62
N ASP A 81 -5.34 17.61 -23.50
CA ASP A 81 -5.48 18.59 -22.42
C ASP A 81 -6.81 19.36 -22.48
N GLY A 82 -7.33 19.60 -23.69
CA GLY A 82 -8.62 20.27 -23.91
C GLY A 82 -9.77 19.39 -23.43
N GLN A 83 -9.77 18.12 -23.83
CA GLN A 83 -10.77 17.14 -23.37
C GLN A 83 -10.74 16.96 -21.85
N LEU A 84 -9.55 16.92 -21.24
CA LEU A 84 -9.43 16.86 -19.78
C LEU A 84 -10.00 18.11 -19.09
N ALA A 85 -9.78 19.29 -19.66
CA ALA A 85 -10.35 20.54 -19.16
C ALA A 85 -11.87 20.58 -19.30
N GLU A 86 -12.41 20.14 -20.45
CA GLU A 86 -13.85 20.02 -20.71
C GLU A 86 -14.53 19.05 -19.72
N ILE A 87 -13.95 17.87 -19.53
CA ILE A 87 -14.44 16.87 -18.57
C ILE A 87 -14.43 17.45 -17.15
N ALA A 88 -13.39 18.19 -16.76
CA ALA A 88 -13.34 18.84 -15.44
C ALA A 88 -14.45 19.87 -15.26
N GLY A 89 -14.66 20.75 -16.24
CA GLY A 89 -15.73 21.76 -16.22
C GLY A 89 -17.11 21.12 -16.15
N ALA A 90 -17.38 20.14 -17.03
CA ALA A 90 -18.65 19.42 -17.04
C ALA A 90 -18.92 18.67 -15.73
N TYR A 91 -17.88 18.07 -15.13
CA TYR A 91 -17.98 17.42 -13.83
C TYR A 91 -18.33 18.43 -12.73
N MET A 92 -17.66 19.59 -12.68
CA MET A 92 -17.94 20.63 -11.68
C MET A 92 -19.36 21.16 -11.80
N GLU A 93 -19.84 21.41 -13.02
CA GLU A 93 -21.22 21.85 -13.30
C GLU A 93 -22.25 20.85 -12.76
N ARG A 94 -22.16 19.57 -13.18
CA ARG A 94 -23.12 18.52 -12.79
C ARG A 94 -23.06 18.17 -11.30
N MET A 95 -21.91 18.38 -10.66
CA MET A 95 -21.77 18.24 -9.20
C MET A 95 -22.32 19.43 -8.42
N GLY A 96 -22.64 20.54 -9.08
CA GLY A 96 -23.17 21.76 -8.46
C GLY A 96 -22.10 22.72 -7.96
N TRP A 97 -20.84 22.52 -8.36
CA TRP A 97 -19.72 23.44 -8.11
C TRP A 97 -19.39 24.33 -9.31
N GLY A 98 -20.15 24.25 -10.41
CA GLY A 98 -19.86 24.99 -11.64
C GLY A 98 -19.72 26.50 -11.45
N GLY A 99 -20.54 27.10 -10.57
CA GLY A 99 -20.44 28.52 -10.21
C GLY A 99 -19.43 28.85 -9.10
N GLN A 100 -18.52 27.93 -8.75
CA GLN A 100 -17.45 28.18 -7.77
C GLN A 100 -16.13 28.43 -8.48
N PRO A 101 -15.20 29.20 -7.89
CA PRO A 101 -13.89 29.34 -8.47
C PRO A 101 -13.11 28.03 -8.28
N TYR A 102 -12.43 27.59 -9.34
CA TYR A 102 -11.62 26.38 -9.30
C TYR A 102 -10.41 26.45 -10.24
N ILE A 103 -9.44 25.59 -9.95
CA ILE A 103 -8.26 25.37 -10.76
C ILE A 103 -8.07 23.86 -11.00
N VAL A 104 -7.69 23.50 -12.23
CA VAL A 104 -7.51 22.13 -12.69
C VAL A 104 -6.04 21.87 -12.97
N PHE A 105 -5.47 20.89 -12.29
CA PHE A 105 -4.11 20.39 -12.50
C PHE A 105 -4.16 19.05 -13.22
N LYS A 106 -3.30 18.85 -14.22
CA LYS A 106 -2.96 17.54 -14.78
C LYS A 106 -1.69 17.04 -14.12
N HIS A 107 -1.67 15.77 -13.75
CA HIS A 107 -0.49 15.09 -13.23
C HIS A 107 -0.17 13.82 -14.03
N THR A 108 1.12 13.49 -14.08
CA THR A 108 1.67 12.31 -14.77
C THR A 108 2.49 11.40 -13.84
N ASP A 109 2.51 11.68 -12.53
CA ASP A 109 3.41 11.10 -11.52
C ASP A 109 3.19 9.60 -11.21
N ILE A 110 2.06 9.02 -11.61
CA ILE A 110 1.68 7.63 -11.27
C ILE A 110 1.59 6.70 -12.48
N GLY A 111 2.31 7.03 -13.56
CA GLY A 111 2.32 6.25 -14.81
C GLY A 111 0.99 6.25 -15.57
N ARG A 112 0.11 7.19 -15.24
CA ARG A 112 -1.12 7.50 -15.98
C ARG A 112 -1.47 8.97 -15.77
N GLU A 113 -2.10 9.57 -16.77
CA GLU A 113 -2.62 10.93 -16.66
C GLU A 113 -3.88 10.94 -15.81
N HIS A 114 -3.98 11.93 -14.94
CA HIS A 114 -5.16 12.19 -14.13
C HIS A 114 -5.20 13.67 -13.77
N ILE A 115 -6.38 14.15 -13.39
CA ILE A 115 -6.56 15.56 -13.06
C ILE A 115 -7.05 15.75 -11.64
N HIS A 116 -6.65 16.88 -11.07
CA HIS A 116 -7.03 17.34 -9.75
C HIS A 116 -7.70 18.69 -9.87
N ILE A 117 -8.86 18.84 -9.22
CA ILE A 117 -9.65 20.07 -9.22
C ILE A 117 -9.71 20.57 -7.78
N VAL A 118 -9.21 21.77 -7.53
CA VAL A 118 -9.26 22.44 -6.22
C VAL A 118 -10.26 23.58 -6.29
N SER A 119 -11.21 23.60 -5.36
CA SER A 119 -12.30 24.58 -5.31
C SER A 119 -12.74 24.83 -3.88
N VAL A 120 -13.60 25.83 -3.70
CA VAL A 120 -14.42 25.99 -2.49
C VAL A 120 -15.81 25.39 -2.70
N GLN A 121 -16.51 25.04 -1.62
CA GLN A 121 -17.85 24.45 -1.63
C GLN A 121 -18.89 25.29 -0.87
N VAL A 122 -18.66 26.61 -0.81
CA VAL A 122 -19.51 27.58 -0.11
C VAL A 122 -20.01 28.60 -1.12
N ALA A 123 -21.33 28.65 -1.31
CA ALA A 123 -21.95 29.63 -2.17
C ALA A 123 -21.86 31.05 -1.57
N GLN A 124 -22.12 32.07 -2.40
CA GLN A 124 -22.04 33.47 -1.99
C GLN A 124 -23.01 33.85 -0.86
N ASP A 125 -24.09 33.08 -0.68
CA ASP A 125 -25.04 33.22 0.45
C ASP A 125 -24.54 32.59 1.77
N GLY A 126 -23.31 32.06 1.78
CA GLY A 126 -22.68 31.42 2.94
C GLY A 126 -23.15 29.99 3.20
N ARG A 127 -24.04 29.45 2.37
CA ARG A 127 -24.48 28.06 2.47
C ARG A 127 -23.48 27.14 1.78
N LYS A 128 -23.28 25.99 2.41
CA LYS A 128 -22.51 24.90 1.81
C LYS A 128 -23.29 24.31 0.64
N ILE A 129 -22.61 24.05 -0.46
CA ILE A 129 -23.16 23.32 -1.60
C ILE A 129 -23.58 21.92 -1.17
N ASN A 130 -24.75 21.48 -1.65
CA ASN A 130 -25.40 20.25 -1.22
C ASN A 130 -24.51 19.01 -1.42
N ASP A 131 -24.21 18.32 -0.32
CA ASP A 131 -23.39 17.11 -0.29
C ASP A 131 -24.20 15.82 -0.03
N SER A 132 -25.54 15.90 -0.05
CA SER A 132 -26.41 14.75 0.04
C SER A 132 -26.13 13.78 -1.11
N ARG A 133 -25.91 12.51 -0.76
CA ARG A 133 -25.58 11.41 -1.69
C ARG A 133 -24.46 11.77 -2.67
N ARG A 134 -23.52 12.63 -2.26
CA ARG A 134 -22.47 13.17 -3.13
C ARG A 134 -21.68 12.09 -3.87
N ASN A 135 -21.33 11.00 -3.20
CA ASN A 135 -20.56 9.93 -3.83
C ASN A 135 -21.38 9.17 -4.88
N GLU A 136 -22.67 8.94 -4.64
CA GLU A 136 -23.57 8.31 -5.62
C GLU A 136 -23.77 9.22 -6.84
N ARG A 137 -23.99 10.52 -6.60
CA ARG A 137 -24.06 11.53 -7.67
C ARG A 137 -22.77 11.58 -8.49
N SER A 138 -21.62 11.61 -7.81
CA SER A 138 -20.31 11.61 -8.46
C SER A 138 -20.12 10.41 -9.37
N VAL A 139 -20.52 9.21 -8.91
CA VAL A 139 -20.48 8.00 -9.75
C VAL A 139 -21.39 8.15 -10.98
N ALA A 140 -22.64 8.60 -10.80
CA ALA A 140 -23.56 8.82 -11.91
C ALA A 140 -23.02 9.83 -12.95
N VAL A 141 -22.46 10.95 -12.48
CA VAL A 141 -21.83 11.96 -13.34
C VAL A 141 -20.63 11.37 -14.07
N THR A 142 -19.76 10.59 -13.41
CA THR A 142 -18.64 9.94 -14.12
C THR A 142 -19.11 8.91 -15.15
N GLU A 143 -20.20 8.17 -14.90
CA GLU A 143 -20.78 7.22 -15.88
C GLU A 143 -21.40 7.94 -17.09
N GLU A 144 -21.94 9.16 -16.91
CA GLU A 144 -22.39 10.00 -18.01
C GLU A 144 -21.22 10.53 -18.85
N LEU A 145 -20.19 11.08 -18.19
CA LEU A 145 -19.00 11.58 -18.86
C LEU A 145 -18.24 10.46 -19.59
N GLU A 146 -18.19 9.25 -19.02
CA GLU A 146 -17.65 8.09 -19.72
C GLU A 146 -18.37 7.81 -21.05
N ARG A 147 -19.71 7.89 -21.07
CA ARG A 147 -20.50 7.67 -22.29
C ARG A 147 -20.32 8.79 -23.32
N GLU A 148 -20.32 10.03 -22.87
CA GLU A 148 -20.24 11.23 -23.70
C GLU A 148 -18.88 11.35 -24.40
N TYR A 149 -17.80 11.05 -23.69
CA TYR A 149 -16.43 11.15 -24.20
C TYR A 149 -15.87 9.80 -24.69
N GLY A 150 -16.69 8.74 -24.72
CA GLY A 150 -16.28 7.41 -25.19
C GLY A 150 -15.18 6.76 -24.33
N LEU A 151 -15.16 7.04 -23.03
CA LEU A 151 -14.15 6.52 -22.09
C LEU A 151 -14.47 5.10 -21.62
N HIS A 152 -13.43 4.40 -21.17
CA HIS A 152 -13.60 3.09 -20.56
C HIS A 152 -14.39 3.18 -19.24
N PRO A 153 -15.51 2.42 -19.11
CA PRO A 153 -16.29 2.40 -17.89
C PRO A 153 -15.49 1.93 -16.67
N ALA A 154 -15.59 2.66 -15.56
CA ALA A 154 -15.01 2.23 -14.29
C ALA A 154 -15.86 1.13 -13.63
N LYS A 155 -17.19 1.22 -13.76
CA LYS A 155 -18.13 0.24 -13.24
C LYS A 155 -18.14 -0.99 -14.14
N GLY A 156 -18.05 -2.18 -13.53
CA GLY A 156 -17.94 -3.43 -14.28
C GLY A 156 -16.51 -3.83 -14.64
N ARG A 157 -15.48 -3.01 -14.36
CA ARG A 157 -14.12 -3.50 -14.11
C ARG A 157 -14.12 -4.32 -12.82
N ARG A 158 -14.73 -5.51 -12.90
CA ARG A 158 -14.29 -6.65 -12.09
C ARG A 158 -12.78 -6.66 -12.34
N ARG A 159 -11.96 -6.39 -11.31
CA ARG A 159 -10.53 -6.76 -11.34
C ARG A 159 -10.50 -8.10 -12.05
N GLU A 160 -9.89 -8.16 -13.24
CA GLU A 160 -9.92 -9.35 -14.07
C GLU A 160 -9.66 -10.53 -13.15
N LYS A 161 -10.67 -11.39 -12.95
CA LYS A 161 -10.49 -12.65 -12.26
C LYS A 161 -9.65 -13.49 -13.22
N GLY A 162 -8.35 -13.23 -13.27
CA GLY A 162 -7.48 -13.78 -14.31
C GLY A 162 -6.04 -13.29 -14.23
N GLN A 163 -5.80 -12.02 -13.87
CA GLN A 163 -4.42 -11.60 -13.60
C GLN A 163 -4.05 -12.08 -12.21
N GLY A 164 -3.15 -13.08 -12.16
CA GLY A 164 -2.52 -13.53 -10.92
C GLY A 164 -1.91 -12.35 -10.18
N ILE A 165 -1.75 -12.50 -8.87
CA ILE A 165 -1.01 -11.50 -8.08
C ILE A 165 0.43 -11.50 -8.60
N VAL A 166 0.90 -10.36 -9.09
CA VAL A 166 2.27 -10.20 -9.62
C VAL A 166 3.20 -9.83 -8.46
N PRO A 167 4.36 -10.49 -8.30
CA PRO A 167 5.38 -10.08 -7.33
C PRO A 167 5.79 -8.63 -7.51
N ALA A 168 6.07 -7.94 -6.40
CA ALA A 168 6.56 -6.58 -6.46
C ALA A 168 8.03 -6.55 -6.90
N ASP A 169 8.38 -5.55 -7.68
CA ASP A 169 9.72 -5.29 -8.20
C ASP A 169 10.24 -3.98 -7.61
N TYR A 170 11.20 -4.10 -6.69
CA TYR A 170 11.77 -2.97 -5.98
C TYR A 170 12.65 -2.07 -6.86
N THR A 171 13.06 -2.54 -8.03
CA THR A 171 13.86 -1.77 -9.00
C THR A 171 13.00 -0.83 -9.84
N ARG A 172 11.67 -1.00 -9.80
CA ARG A 172 10.70 -0.20 -10.56
C ARG A 172 10.04 0.88 -9.70
N GLY A 173 9.56 1.93 -10.38
CA GLY A 173 8.77 2.98 -9.74
C GLY A 173 7.41 2.51 -9.21
N ASP A 174 6.76 3.38 -8.43
CA ASP A 174 5.41 3.18 -7.85
C ASP A 174 5.28 1.94 -6.93
N LEU A 175 6.23 1.78 -6.01
CA LEU A 175 6.22 0.71 -5.00
C LEU A 175 4.93 0.65 -4.19
N LYS A 176 4.30 1.81 -3.94
CA LYS A 176 3.02 1.89 -3.23
C LYS A 176 1.92 1.17 -4.00
N ARG A 177 1.76 1.42 -5.29
CA ARG A 177 0.77 0.72 -6.11
C ARG A 177 1.08 -0.77 -6.21
N GLN A 178 2.35 -1.14 -6.39
CA GLN A 178 2.76 -2.54 -6.47
C GLN A 178 2.40 -3.30 -5.19
N VAL A 179 2.77 -2.78 -4.02
CA VAL A 179 2.40 -3.37 -2.72
C VAL A 179 0.88 -3.42 -2.55
N ALA A 180 0.16 -2.35 -2.88
CA ALA A 180 -1.31 -2.33 -2.81
C ALA A 180 -1.99 -3.35 -3.72
N ALA A 181 -1.40 -3.63 -4.90
CA ALA A 181 -1.87 -4.60 -5.86
C ALA A 181 -1.68 -6.05 -5.36
N VAL A 182 -0.75 -6.29 -4.44
CA VAL A 182 -0.55 -7.59 -3.79
C VAL A 182 -1.41 -7.73 -2.53
N ILE A 183 -1.27 -6.80 -1.58
CA ILE A 183 -1.83 -6.99 -0.23
C ILE A 183 -3.37 -6.97 -0.24
N LYS A 184 -4.00 -6.15 -1.10
CA LYS A 184 -5.46 -6.05 -1.14
C LYS A 184 -6.10 -7.33 -1.68
N PRO A 185 -5.70 -7.89 -2.85
CA PRO A 185 -6.17 -9.20 -3.26
C PRO A 185 -5.81 -10.32 -2.29
N ALA A 186 -4.62 -10.29 -1.68
CA ALA A 186 -4.21 -11.30 -0.72
C ALA A 186 -5.18 -11.38 0.48
N VAL A 187 -5.49 -10.25 1.11
CA VAL A 187 -6.47 -10.18 2.22
C VAL A 187 -7.89 -10.50 1.77
N ALA A 188 -8.27 -10.12 0.54
CA ALA A 188 -9.61 -10.37 0.02
C ALA A 188 -9.87 -11.84 -0.35
N THR A 189 -8.81 -12.59 -0.71
CA THR A 189 -8.96 -13.93 -1.29
C THR A 189 -8.41 -15.04 -0.41
N TYR A 190 -7.39 -14.80 0.40
CA TYR A 190 -6.81 -15.81 1.29
C TYR A 190 -7.33 -15.69 2.71
N ARG A 191 -7.35 -16.84 3.40
CA ARG A 191 -7.59 -16.96 4.84
C ARG A 191 -6.26 -17.28 5.54
N PHE A 192 -5.95 -16.53 6.59
CA PHE A 192 -4.79 -16.74 7.46
C PHE A 192 -5.16 -16.36 8.90
N GLN A 193 -4.52 -16.96 9.89
CA GLN A 193 -4.82 -16.81 11.31
C GLN A 193 -3.72 -16.11 12.10
N THR A 194 -2.54 -15.93 11.51
CA THR A 194 -1.44 -15.20 12.16
C THR A 194 -0.74 -14.26 11.19
N LEU A 195 -0.11 -13.21 11.72
CA LEU A 195 0.74 -12.32 10.93
C LEU A 195 1.90 -13.06 10.28
N GLY A 196 2.38 -14.14 10.91
CA GLY A 196 3.43 -15.00 10.35
C GLY A 196 2.99 -15.75 9.09
N GLU A 197 1.73 -16.18 9.03
CA GLU A 197 1.16 -16.79 7.82
C GLU A 197 0.93 -15.75 6.73
N PHE A 198 0.42 -14.57 7.09
CA PHE A 198 0.29 -13.50 6.11
C PHE A 198 1.65 -13.09 5.53
N ARG A 199 2.69 -13.03 6.38
CA ARG A 199 4.08 -12.83 5.94
C ARG A 199 4.54 -13.92 4.97
N ALA A 200 4.28 -15.19 5.27
CA ALA A 200 4.63 -16.30 4.38
C ALA A 200 3.92 -16.21 3.01
N LEU A 201 2.67 -15.74 2.98
CA LEU A 201 1.96 -15.50 1.72
C LEU A 201 2.58 -14.33 0.94
N LEU A 202 2.88 -13.22 1.61
CA LEU A 202 3.42 -12.03 0.97
C LEU A 202 4.86 -12.23 0.46
N SER A 203 5.65 -13.13 1.07
CA SER A 203 7.00 -13.44 0.58
C SER A 203 7.00 -14.09 -0.80
N LEU A 204 5.92 -14.78 -1.21
CA LEU A 204 5.78 -15.25 -2.60
C LEU A 204 5.73 -14.11 -3.63
N TYR A 205 5.47 -12.89 -3.17
CA TYR A 205 5.30 -11.70 -3.98
C TYR A 205 6.34 -10.62 -3.63
N ASN A 206 7.47 -11.01 -3.04
CA ASN A 206 8.58 -10.13 -2.66
C ASN A 206 8.17 -9.02 -1.68
N ILE A 207 7.25 -9.31 -0.75
CA ILE A 207 6.80 -8.34 0.26
C ILE A 207 6.99 -8.91 1.66
N GLY A 208 7.69 -8.15 2.49
CA GLY A 208 7.80 -8.36 3.93
C GLY A 208 6.78 -7.55 4.72
N ILE A 209 6.54 -7.97 5.96
CA ILE A 209 5.67 -7.25 6.90
C ILE A 209 6.26 -7.25 8.30
N GLU A 210 6.29 -6.08 8.92
CA GLU A 210 6.83 -5.86 10.25
C GLU A 210 5.81 -5.18 11.15
N GLU A 211 5.69 -5.68 12.37
CA GLU A 211 4.91 -5.01 13.40
C GLU A 211 5.78 -3.96 14.08
N VAL A 212 5.27 -2.74 14.16
CA VAL A 212 5.90 -1.65 14.89
C VAL A 212 5.01 -1.24 16.05
N ARG A 213 5.64 -0.97 17.20
CA ARG A 213 4.97 -0.51 18.41
C ARG A 213 5.63 0.77 18.87
N GLY A 214 4.83 1.66 19.43
CA GLY A 214 5.35 2.89 20.03
C GLY A 214 4.28 3.61 20.82
N GLU A 215 4.60 4.82 21.24
CA GLU A 215 3.72 5.71 21.97
C GLU A 215 3.71 7.07 21.28
N ARG A 216 2.53 7.67 21.15
CA ARG A 216 2.37 9.02 20.62
C ARG A 216 1.44 9.78 21.55
N ASN A 217 1.94 10.84 22.18
CA ASN A 217 1.19 11.68 23.13
C ASN A 217 0.52 10.84 24.24
N GLY A 218 1.25 9.90 24.87
CA GLY A 218 0.68 9.04 25.92
C GLY A 218 -0.17 7.88 25.41
N THR A 219 -0.46 7.80 24.10
CA THR A 219 -1.29 6.74 23.52
C THR A 219 -0.40 5.69 22.83
N PRO A 220 -0.41 4.43 23.30
CA PRO A 220 0.26 3.35 22.60
C PRO A 220 -0.36 3.14 21.21
N TYR A 221 0.48 2.90 20.22
CA TYR A 221 0.02 2.47 18.89
C TYR A 221 0.70 1.18 18.46
N ARG A 222 -0.05 0.35 17.74
CA ARG A 222 0.45 -0.79 16.96
C ARG A 222 0.22 -0.50 15.49
N GLY A 223 1.30 -0.57 14.71
CA GLY A 223 1.27 -0.35 13.28
C GLY A 223 1.94 -1.50 12.52
N LEU A 224 1.74 -1.50 11.22
CA LEU A 224 2.43 -2.42 10.30
C LEU A 224 3.22 -1.61 9.28
N LEU A 225 4.43 -2.08 8.98
CA LEU A 225 5.25 -1.65 7.87
C LEU A 225 5.32 -2.76 6.82
N TYR A 226 5.10 -2.40 5.56
CA TYR A 226 5.33 -3.27 4.42
C TYR A 226 6.70 -2.94 3.83
N THR A 227 7.54 -3.95 3.64
CA THR A 227 8.87 -3.84 3.02
C THR A 227 8.90 -4.60 1.71
N LEU A 228 9.76 -4.19 0.79
CA LEU A 228 10.07 -4.98 -0.39
C LEU A 228 11.18 -5.96 -0.05
N LEU A 229 11.15 -7.14 -0.66
CA LEU A 229 12.19 -8.14 -0.53
C LEU A 229 12.99 -8.23 -1.83
N ASP A 230 14.27 -8.53 -1.72
CA ASP A 230 15.13 -8.85 -2.86
C ASP A 230 15.02 -10.33 -3.26
N GLU A 231 15.83 -10.75 -4.24
CA GLU A 231 15.85 -12.12 -4.77
C GLU A 231 16.21 -13.18 -3.72
N ASN A 232 16.91 -12.78 -2.65
CA ASN A 232 17.29 -13.67 -1.55
C ASN A 232 16.22 -13.70 -0.45
N GLY A 233 15.17 -12.88 -0.56
CA GLY A 233 14.15 -12.71 0.47
C GLY A 233 14.56 -11.77 1.60
N ASP A 234 15.68 -11.06 1.46
CA ASP A 234 16.14 -10.04 2.38
C ASP A 234 15.47 -8.69 2.09
N LYS A 235 15.54 -7.74 3.02
CA LYS A 235 14.95 -6.41 2.81
C LYS A 235 15.69 -5.69 1.68
N ALA A 236 14.97 -5.40 0.60
CA ALA A 236 15.48 -4.56 -0.47
C ALA A 236 15.81 -3.15 0.03
N VAL A 237 16.69 -2.45 -0.68
CA VAL A 237 17.07 -1.06 -0.42
C VAL A 237 15.95 -0.11 -0.85
N ALA A 238 14.81 -0.19 -0.14
CA ALA A 238 13.61 0.61 -0.37
C ALA A 238 12.99 1.03 0.96
N ALA A 239 12.43 2.24 1.01
CA ALA A 239 11.81 2.75 2.23
C ALA A 239 10.57 1.92 2.61
N PRO A 240 10.42 1.54 3.90
CA PRO A 240 9.24 0.82 4.35
C PRO A 240 7.97 1.66 4.20
N LEU A 241 6.89 1.02 3.77
CA LEU A 241 5.59 1.65 3.53
C LEU A 241 4.66 1.41 4.72
N LYS A 242 4.19 2.49 5.35
CA LYS A 242 3.25 2.41 6.47
C LYS A 242 1.92 1.83 5.99
N SER A 243 1.36 0.89 6.75
CA SER A 243 0.04 0.30 6.48
C SER A 243 -1.08 1.33 6.33
N SER A 244 -0.99 2.47 7.02
CA SER A 244 -1.93 3.58 6.88
C SER A 244 -2.03 4.15 5.46
N LEU A 245 -1.03 3.92 4.61
CA LEU A 245 -1.04 4.33 3.19
C LEU A 245 -2.02 3.52 2.34
N PHE A 246 -2.49 2.36 2.82
CA PHE A 246 -3.22 1.39 2.01
C PHE A 246 -4.68 1.18 2.44
N GLY A 247 -5.09 1.80 3.55
CA GLY A 247 -6.45 1.70 4.10
C GLY A 247 -6.54 0.78 5.32
N LYS A 248 -7.67 0.87 6.04
CA LYS A 248 -7.86 0.21 7.34
C LYS A 248 -7.88 -1.32 7.27
N GLU A 249 -8.36 -1.89 6.16
CA GLU A 249 -8.51 -3.35 5.99
C GLU A 249 -7.19 -4.12 6.00
N VAL A 250 -6.13 -3.47 5.51
CA VAL A 250 -4.76 -4.02 5.44
C VAL A 250 -3.85 -3.39 6.50
N GLY A 251 -4.44 -2.67 7.46
CA GLY A 251 -3.80 -2.21 8.68
C GLY A 251 -3.98 -3.23 9.81
N TYR A 252 -3.36 -2.95 10.96
CA TYR A 252 -3.30 -3.88 12.10
C TYR A 252 -4.68 -4.41 12.52
N ASP A 253 -5.60 -3.51 12.91
CA ASP A 253 -6.95 -3.89 13.36
C ASP A 253 -7.81 -4.55 12.26
N GLY A 254 -7.51 -4.23 10.99
CA GLY A 254 -8.16 -4.86 9.84
C GLY A 254 -7.74 -6.33 9.70
N LEU A 255 -6.43 -6.57 9.78
CA LEU A 255 -5.87 -7.91 9.73
C LEU A 255 -6.22 -8.74 10.96
N GLU A 256 -6.28 -8.14 12.16
CA GLU A 256 -6.67 -8.83 13.39
C GLU A 256 -8.08 -9.44 13.27
N ARG A 257 -9.07 -8.63 12.87
CA ARG A 257 -10.43 -9.12 12.60
C ARG A 257 -10.51 -10.10 11.44
N HIS A 258 -9.62 -9.99 10.45
CA HIS A 258 -9.52 -10.99 9.38
C HIS A 258 -9.03 -12.33 9.94
N MET A 259 -8.02 -12.32 10.81
CA MET A 259 -7.44 -13.50 11.43
C MET A 259 -8.43 -14.23 12.33
N GLU A 260 -9.18 -13.49 13.14
CA GLU A 260 -10.26 -14.04 13.98
C GLU A 260 -11.33 -14.77 13.15
N ARG A 261 -11.87 -14.10 12.12
CA ARG A 261 -12.87 -14.71 11.22
C ARG A 261 -12.32 -15.93 10.47
N SER A 262 -11.04 -15.89 10.09
CA SER A 262 -10.38 -17.02 9.45
C SER A 262 -10.20 -18.21 10.40
N ALA A 263 -9.95 -17.95 11.69
CA ALA A 263 -9.85 -18.98 12.71
C ALA A 263 -11.18 -19.70 12.93
N GLU A 264 -12.28 -18.95 13.04
CA GLU A 264 -13.62 -19.51 13.21
C GLU A 264 -14.02 -20.44 12.05
N ARG A 265 -13.76 -20.01 10.80
CA ARG A 265 -14.11 -20.82 9.60
C ARG A 265 -13.28 -22.08 9.49
N PHE A 266 -11.99 -21.99 9.77
CA PHE A 266 -11.08 -23.14 9.68
C PHE A 266 -11.45 -24.29 10.63
N GLY A 267 -12.13 -23.98 11.75
CA GLY A 267 -12.66 -25.00 12.66
C GLY A 267 -13.97 -25.65 12.22
N LYS A 268 -14.67 -25.07 11.23
CA LYS A 268 -16.04 -25.46 10.83
C LYS A 268 -16.12 -26.17 9.47
N ASP A 269 -15.09 -26.09 8.65
CA ASP A 269 -15.09 -26.66 7.30
C ASP A 269 -14.01 -27.74 7.08
N ASP A 270 -14.07 -28.40 5.91
CA ASP A 270 -13.15 -29.48 5.54
C ASP A 270 -11.75 -29.00 5.12
N THR A 271 -11.46 -27.69 5.16
CA THR A 271 -10.19 -27.11 4.65
C THR A 271 -8.98 -27.81 5.27
N ARG A 272 -9.01 -28.04 6.59
CA ARG A 272 -7.92 -28.71 7.30
C ARG A 272 -7.66 -30.12 6.76
N ARG A 273 -8.73 -30.89 6.50
CA ARG A 273 -8.64 -32.25 5.97
C ARG A 273 -8.10 -32.23 4.53
N GLN A 274 -8.56 -31.29 3.71
CA GLN A 274 -8.12 -31.15 2.32
C GLN A 274 -6.63 -30.80 2.22
N ILE A 275 -6.16 -29.80 2.98
CA ILE A 275 -4.75 -29.43 2.99
C ILE A 275 -3.90 -30.60 3.47
N ARG A 276 -4.30 -31.28 4.57
CA ARG A 276 -3.61 -32.49 5.05
C ARG A 276 -3.49 -33.54 3.95
N GLY A 277 -4.59 -33.88 3.27
CA GLY A 277 -4.58 -34.89 2.20
C GLY A 277 -3.59 -34.56 1.07
N ARG A 278 -3.48 -33.29 0.67
CA ARG A 278 -2.49 -32.84 -0.32
C ARG A 278 -1.06 -32.98 0.22
N VAL A 279 -0.81 -32.52 1.44
CA VAL A 279 0.52 -32.56 2.07
C VAL A 279 0.97 -34.00 2.35
N ASP A 280 0.08 -34.86 2.84
CA ASP A 280 0.36 -36.28 3.08
C ASP A 280 0.73 -37.01 1.79
N LYS A 281 -0.01 -36.73 0.70
CA LYS A 281 0.30 -37.29 -0.61
C LYS A 281 1.70 -36.89 -1.07
N ALA A 282 2.11 -35.64 -0.86
CA ALA A 282 3.42 -35.13 -1.23
C ALA A 282 4.57 -35.70 -0.37
N LEU A 283 4.30 -35.94 0.92
CA LEU A 283 5.26 -36.48 1.89
C LEU A 283 5.55 -37.99 1.77
N ARG A 284 4.82 -38.73 0.91
CA ARG A 284 5.04 -40.19 0.73
C ARG A 284 6.44 -40.49 0.16
N GLY A 285 7.05 -41.57 0.64
CA GLY A 285 8.33 -42.07 0.10
C GLY A 285 9.55 -41.20 0.43
N GLU A 286 9.55 -40.54 1.59
CA GLU A 286 10.71 -39.80 2.14
C GLU A 286 11.41 -38.85 1.15
N PRO A 287 10.68 -37.88 0.56
CA PRO A 287 11.27 -36.95 -0.39
C PRO A 287 12.38 -36.09 0.23
N THR A 288 13.25 -35.53 -0.61
CA THR A 288 14.09 -34.38 -0.25
C THR A 288 13.25 -33.11 -0.05
N GLU A 289 13.84 -32.02 0.45
CA GLU A 289 13.10 -30.75 0.60
C GLU A 289 12.65 -30.22 -0.78
N GLU A 290 13.49 -30.38 -1.80
CA GLU A 290 13.28 -29.95 -3.18
C GLU A 290 12.15 -30.75 -3.82
N GLU A 291 12.21 -32.08 -3.71
CA GLU A 291 11.16 -32.97 -4.21
C GLU A 291 9.82 -32.68 -3.52
N LEU A 292 9.84 -32.41 -2.21
CA LEU A 292 8.62 -32.04 -1.49
C LEU A 292 8.05 -30.73 -2.03
N ARG A 293 8.88 -29.70 -2.27
CA ARG A 293 8.45 -28.42 -2.86
C ARG A 293 7.83 -28.64 -4.24
N GLU A 294 8.46 -29.43 -5.11
CA GLU A 294 7.94 -29.72 -6.45
C GLU A 294 6.59 -30.45 -6.40
N ARG A 295 6.48 -31.49 -5.57
CA ARG A 295 5.23 -32.25 -5.39
C ARG A 295 4.11 -31.37 -4.84
N LEU A 296 4.41 -30.48 -3.90
CA LEU A 296 3.45 -29.53 -3.34
C LEU A 296 3.02 -28.49 -4.38
N ARG A 297 3.95 -27.92 -5.15
CA ARG A 297 3.62 -26.99 -6.25
C ARG A 297 2.70 -27.66 -7.29
N GLY A 298 2.96 -28.91 -7.64
CA GLY A 298 2.08 -29.70 -8.52
C GLY A 298 0.67 -29.90 -7.95
N ALA A 299 0.53 -29.89 -6.62
CA ALA A 299 -0.73 -29.90 -5.90
C ALA A 299 -1.29 -28.49 -5.59
N ARG A 300 -0.69 -27.44 -6.16
CA ARG A 300 -1.03 -26.02 -5.92
C ARG A 300 -0.90 -25.60 -4.46
N VAL A 301 0.14 -26.10 -3.79
CA VAL A 301 0.52 -25.71 -2.44
C VAL A 301 1.96 -25.21 -2.45
N ASP A 302 2.19 -23.99 -1.98
CA ASP A 302 3.55 -23.51 -1.72
C ASP A 302 4.00 -23.84 -0.29
N LEU A 303 5.28 -24.15 -0.15
CA LEU A 303 5.93 -24.47 1.12
C LEU A 303 6.88 -23.34 1.53
N TYR A 304 6.56 -22.68 2.63
CA TYR A 304 7.41 -21.66 3.23
C TYR A 304 8.07 -22.21 4.50
N ILE A 305 9.40 -22.33 4.46
CA ILE A 305 10.23 -22.80 5.57
C ILE A 305 11.04 -21.61 6.09
N ARG A 306 10.95 -21.33 7.39
CA ARG A 306 11.77 -20.33 8.06
C ARG A 306 12.87 -21.02 8.84
N ARG A 307 14.11 -20.62 8.57
CA ARG A 307 15.31 -21.04 9.30
C ARG A 307 15.80 -19.92 10.20
N ASN A 308 16.44 -20.28 11.32
CA ASN A 308 17.18 -19.30 12.13
C ASN A 308 18.63 -19.15 11.61
N GLU A 309 19.43 -18.31 12.25
CA GLU A 309 20.83 -18.05 11.90
C GLU A 309 21.71 -19.33 11.89
N ASN A 310 21.35 -20.33 12.70
CA ASN A 310 22.06 -21.62 12.75
C ASN A 310 21.55 -22.62 11.70
N GLY A 311 20.66 -22.21 10.80
CA GLY A 311 20.08 -23.06 9.76
C GLY A 311 18.94 -23.98 10.23
N ARG A 312 18.59 -23.97 11.52
CA ARG A 312 17.51 -24.80 12.09
C ARG A 312 16.14 -24.33 11.59
N ILE A 313 15.30 -25.26 11.16
CA ILE A 313 13.91 -25.01 10.79
C ILE A 313 13.10 -24.64 12.05
N VAL A 314 12.64 -23.39 12.08
CA VAL A 314 11.84 -22.81 13.19
C VAL A 314 10.41 -22.46 12.79
N GLY A 315 10.05 -22.64 11.52
CA GLY A 315 8.71 -22.40 11.02
C GLY A 315 8.45 -23.15 9.72
N VAL A 316 7.25 -23.71 9.59
CA VAL A 316 6.76 -24.37 8.39
C VAL A 316 5.35 -23.86 8.13
N THR A 317 5.11 -23.32 6.96
CA THR A 317 3.80 -22.79 6.54
C THR A 317 3.46 -23.31 5.15
N PHE A 318 2.23 -23.79 4.99
CA PHE A 318 1.69 -24.25 3.72
C PHE A 318 0.71 -23.20 3.19
N ILE A 319 0.84 -22.84 1.92
CA ILE A 319 0.00 -21.86 1.23
C ILE A 319 -0.79 -22.63 0.19
N ASP A 320 -2.02 -23.01 0.50
CA ASP A 320 -2.88 -23.76 -0.42
C ASP A 320 -3.69 -22.79 -1.30
N HIS A 321 -3.42 -22.80 -2.60
CA HIS A 321 -4.08 -21.92 -3.57
C HIS A 321 -5.46 -22.41 -4.00
N GLU A 322 -5.77 -23.70 -3.81
CA GLU A 322 -7.09 -24.27 -4.08
C GLU A 322 -8.11 -23.82 -3.02
N THR A 323 -7.77 -24.00 -1.75
CA THR A 323 -8.63 -23.58 -0.63
C THR A 323 -8.45 -22.12 -0.23
N ARG A 324 -7.46 -21.45 -0.85
CA ARG A 324 -7.00 -20.09 -0.51
C ARG A 324 -6.75 -19.95 0.98
N THR A 325 -6.01 -20.90 1.56
CA THR A 325 -5.73 -20.92 3.00
C THR A 325 -4.24 -21.04 3.26
N VAL A 326 -3.74 -20.17 4.12
CA VAL A 326 -2.37 -20.21 4.62
C VAL A 326 -2.40 -20.83 6.00
N VAL A 327 -1.62 -21.90 6.18
CA VAL A 327 -1.66 -22.69 7.40
C VAL A 327 -0.28 -23.00 7.94
N ASN A 328 -0.02 -22.61 9.19
CA ASN A 328 1.17 -23.06 9.90
C ASN A 328 1.06 -24.58 10.11
N GLY A 329 2.14 -25.30 9.81
CA GLY A 329 2.17 -26.75 9.87
C GLY A 329 1.76 -27.31 11.24
N SER A 330 2.08 -26.62 12.35
CA SER A 330 1.63 -27.05 13.69
C SER A 330 0.11 -27.15 13.82
N ARG A 331 -0.65 -26.31 13.10
CA ARG A 331 -2.12 -26.38 13.03
C ARG A 331 -2.62 -27.55 12.19
N LEU A 332 -1.82 -28.05 11.24
CA LEU A 332 -2.10 -29.32 10.57
C LEU A 332 -1.72 -30.51 11.45
N GLY A 333 -0.95 -30.35 12.53
CA GLY A 333 -0.63 -31.40 13.50
C GLY A 333 0.86 -31.63 13.68
N LYS A 334 1.23 -32.48 14.65
CA LYS A 334 2.64 -32.67 15.05
C LYS A 334 3.56 -33.06 13.90
N ALA A 335 3.09 -33.93 12.99
CA ALA A 335 3.85 -34.42 11.84
C ALA A 335 4.23 -33.33 10.81
N TYR A 336 3.53 -32.20 10.80
CA TYR A 336 3.77 -31.09 9.88
C TYR A 336 4.46 -29.89 10.55
N SER A 337 4.82 -30.02 11.83
CA SER A 337 5.46 -28.95 12.59
C SER A 337 6.90 -28.69 12.15
N ALA A 338 7.44 -27.53 12.53
CA ALA A 338 8.85 -27.19 12.30
C ALA A 338 9.80 -28.26 12.87
N ASN A 339 9.53 -28.80 14.07
CA ASN A 339 10.36 -29.86 14.64
C ASN A 339 10.31 -31.16 13.82
N ALA A 340 9.15 -31.53 13.28
CA ALA A 340 9.04 -32.70 12.42
C ALA A 340 9.79 -32.51 11.09
N PHE A 341 9.75 -31.31 10.52
CA PHE A 341 10.50 -30.96 9.32
C PHE A 341 12.01 -30.85 9.59
N GLU A 342 12.41 -30.32 10.75
CA GLU A 342 13.82 -30.28 11.17
C GLU A 342 14.40 -31.69 11.28
N LEU A 343 13.66 -32.65 11.85
CA LEU A 343 14.11 -34.04 11.92
C LEU A 343 14.26 -34.69 10.52
N ARG A 344 13.47 -34.25 9.52
CA ARG A 344 13.51 -34.77 8.15
C ARG A 344 14.58 -34.11 7.29
N PHE A 345 14.77 -32.80 7.45
CA PHE A 345 15.50 -31.95 6.50
C PHE A 345 16.63 -31.11 7.14
N GLY A 346 16.72 -31.04 8.47
CA GLY A 346 17.67 -30.18 9.18
C GLY A 346 19.15 -30.53 8.98
N GLY A 347 19.44 -31.80 8.66
CA GLY A 347 20.80 -32.31 8.49
C GLY A 347 21.36 -32.30 7.06
N LYS A 348 20.56 -31.96 6.05
CA LYS A 348 20.99 -31.98 4.64
C LYS A 348 21.16 -30.55 4.13
N ARG A 349 22.39 -30.03 4.18
CA ARG A 349 22.78 -28.85 3.39
C ARG A 349 22.64 -29.23 1.91
N ASN A 350 21.85 -28.48 1.14
CA ASN A 350 22.05 -28.48 -0.30
C ASN A 350 23.40 -27.84 -0.61
N PRO A 351 24.31 -28.52 -1.33
CA PRO A 351 25.48 -27.87 -1.90
C PRO A 351 25.00 -27.10 -3.14
N GLY A 352 24.56 -25.86 -2.95
CA GLY A 352 24.07 -25.00 -4.03
C GLY A 352 23.90 -23.53 -3.66
N GLU A 353 23.65 -23.21 -2.39
CA GLU A 353 23.57 -21.81 -1.93
C GLU A 353 24.89 -21.41 -1.25
N ASN A 354 25.71 -20.70 -2.01
CA ASN A 354 26.94 -20.05 -1.55
C ASN A 354 26.60 -19.00 -0.47
N THR A 355 26.69 -19.37 0.80
CA THR A 355 27.17 -18.45 1.83
C THR A 355 28.64 -18.76 2.09
N ARG A 356 29.50 -18.08 1.34
CA ARG A 356 30.93 -17.99 1.65
C ARG A 356 31.16 -16.72 2.46
N ASP A 357 31.56 -16.96 3.71
CA ASP A 357 32.34 -16.13 4.62
C ASP A 357 31.97 -14.65 4.79
N LEU A 358 31.52 -14.33 6.01
CA LEU A 358 32.19 -13.32 6.81
C LEU A 358 32.42 -13.86 8.24
N SER A 359 33.69 -14.15 8.52
CA SER A 359 34.23 -14.59 9.82
C SER A 359 34.19 -13.49 10.90
N PRO A 360 34.35 -13.83 12.20
CA PRO A 360 33.95 -12.99 13.32
C PRO A 360 34.95 -11.88 13.66
N LYS A 361 34.43 -10.67 13.97
CA LYS A 361 35.20 -9.58 14.58
C LYS A 361 35.71 -10.00 15.96
N GLN A 362 37.03 -10.10 16.09
CA GLN A 362 37.73 -10.21 17.37
C GLN A 362 37.55 -8.92 18.19
N ALA A 363 37.28 -9.09 19.49
CA ALA A 363 37.31 -8.03 20.48
C ALA A 363 38.75 -7.52 20.69
N PRO A 364 38.98 -6.22 20.93
CA PRO A 364 40.31 -5.75 21.27
C PRO A 364 40.60 -6.00 22.76
N ALA A 365 41.60 -6.83 23.02
CA ALA A 365 42.32 -6.86 24.28
C ALA A 365 43.34 -5.72 24.31
N GLY A 366 43.42 -5.01 25.43
CA GLY A 366 44.29 -3.85 25.61
C GLY A 366 45.78 -4.18 25.61
N ARG A 367 46.59 -3.15 25.38
CA ARG A 367 47.96 -3.05 25.89
C ARG A 367 48.30 -1.60 26.24
N ASP A 368 48.99 -1.51 27.36
CA ASP A 368 49.50 -0.32 28.04
C ASP A 368 50.42 0.57 27.20
N GLY A 369 50.37 1.87 27.57
CA GLY A 369 51.58 2.60 27.92
C GLY A 369 52.19 3.52 26.88
N GLN A 370 51.91 4.83 26.99
CA GLN A 370 52.95 5.78 27.43
C GLN A 370 52.40 7.20 27.67
N ARG A 371 52.56 7.62 28.94
CA ARG A 371 52.81 8.97 29.47
C ARG A 371 52.80 10.15 28.48
N LYS A 372 52.01 11.18 28.80
CA LYS A 372 52.51 12.55 29.00
C LYS A 372 51.80 13.25 30.15
N ARG A 373 52.63 13.73 31.09
CA ARG A 373 52.31 14.64 32.19
C ARG A 373 51.79 15.98 31.65
N ASN A 374 50.85 16.63 32.33
CA ASN A 374 51.15 17.72 33.26
C ASN A 374 49.87 18.35 33.88
N THR A 375 49.93 18.55 35.21
CA THR A 375 49.50 19.74 36.01
C THR A 375 48.25 20.51 35.56
N SER A 376 47.30 20.98 36.37
CA SER A 376 47.09 21.24 37.80
C SER A 376 45.76 22.02 37.80
N ARG A 377 44.81 21.92 38.74
CA ARG A 377 44.73 22.69 39.98
C ARG A 377 43.31 22.53 40.55
N ARG A 378 43.23 22.45 41.87
CA ARG A 378 42.08 22.59 42.77
C ARG A 378 41.10 23.73 42.43
N ARG A 379 39.81 23.51 42.71
CA ARG A 379 38.93 24.19 43.71
C ARG A 379 37.51 23.58 43.61
N LYS A 380 36.91 23.03 44.68
CA LYS A 380 35.94 23.66 45.62
C LYS A 380 34.94 24.55 44.86
N VAL A 381 33.64 24.29 44.84
CA VAL A 381 32.69 24.09 45.96
C VAL A 381 31.62 23.08 45.57
#